data_AF-A0A955B1J3-F1
#
_entry.id   AF-A0A955B1J3-F1
#
_cell.length_a   1.000
_cell.length_b   1.000
_cell.length_c   1.000
_cell.angle_alpha   90.00
_cell.angle_beta   90.00
_cell.angle_gamma   90.00
#
_symmetry.space_group_name_H-M   'P 1'
#
loop_
_entity.id
_entity.type
_entity.pdbx_description
1 polymer ?
#
loop_
_entity_poly.entity_id
_entity_poly.type
_entity_poly.pdbx_seq_one_letter_code
_entity_poly.pdbx_strand_id
1 'polypeptide(L)'
;PSYYSHRYLHEQSLGRDDLQRLDAENRRNMEQYMKNIHVMEELTRLQTNLRLLERHQARNVEAGKRTLDVEVTALRIGDFVLVTFPGELTVRIGLNIKAASPHEHTFVAGYTNGYIFYSPTTEQLLNVGRAQEDSDCLLAPHWQPLFEEKVADLLKRL
;
A
#
# COMPACT_ATOMS: atom_id res chain seq x y z
N PRO A 1 -0.78 2.20 -42.84
CA PRO A 1 -0.44 3.36 -43.70
C PRO A 1 -0.84 3.11 -45.17
N SER A 2 -2.10 3.39 -45.55
CA SER A 2 -2.57 3.21 -46.94
C SER A 2 -2.32 4.43 -47.84
N TYR A 3 -1.96 5.58 -47.27
CA TYR A 3 -1.85 6.86 -47.98
C TYR A 3 -0.64 6.95 -48.95
N TYR A 4 0.45 6.22 -48.67
CA TYR A 4 1.69 6.26 -49.47
C TYR A 4 1.95 4.99 -50.29
N SER A 5 0.95 4.11 -50.45
CA SER A 5 1.11 2.81 -51.13
C SER A 5 1.74 2.92 -52.53
N HIS A 6 1.42 3.98 -53.27
CA HIS A 6 2.01 4.27 -54.58
C HIS A 6 3.54 4.40 -54.57
N ARG A 7 4.14 4.89 -53.48
CA ARG A 7 5.61 5.01 -53.36
C ARG A 7 6.27 3.65 -53.20
N TYR A 8 5.68 2.78 -52.39
CA TYR A 8 6.15 1.40 -52.21
C TYR A 8 6.02 0.60 -53.51
N LEU A 9 4.91 0.77 -54.24
CA LEU A 9 4.70 0.13 -55.54
C LEU A 9 5.68 0.64 -56.61
N HIS A 10 5.95 1.95 -56.63
CA HIS A 10 6.92 2.54 -57.55
C HIS A 10 8.35 2.04 -57.26
N GLU A 11 8.75 2.02 -55.99
CA GLU A 11 10.04 1.48 -55.56
C GLU A 11 10.21 0.01 -55.96
N GLN A 12 9.19 -0.80 -55.72
CA GLN A 12 9.16 -2.20 -56.13
C GLN A 12 9.26 -2.36 -57.66
N SER A 13 8.61 -1.48 -58.44
CA SER A 13 8.71 -1.48 -59.91
C SER A 13 10.12 -1.13 -60.42
N LEU A 14 10.90 -0.41 -59.62
CA LEU A 14 12.30 -0.10 -59.88
C LEU A 14 13.27 -1.17 -59.33
N GLY A 15 12.76 -2.27 -58.77
CA GLY A 15 13.57 -3.34 -58.17
C GLY A 15 14.24 -2.96 -56.85
N ARG A 16 13.72 -1.95 -56.14
CA ARG A 16 14.22 -1.48 -54.84
C ARG A 16 13.25 -1.86 -53.72
N ASP A 17 13.72 -1.79 -52.48
CA ASP A 17 12.99 -2.15 -51.25
C ASP A 17 13.40 -1.29 -50.05
N ASP A 18 13.96 -0.09 -50.27
CA ASP A 18 14.47 0.79 -49.23
C ASP A 18 13.37 1.22 -48.25
N LEU A 19 12.14 1.53 -48.71
CA LEU A 19 11.02 1.90 -47.83
C LEU A 19 10.54 0.72 -46.98
N GLN A 20 10.56 -0.50 -47.52
CA GLN A 20 10.21 -1.70 -46.75
C GLN A 20 11.27 -1.99 -45.67
N ARG A 21 12.55 -1.84 -46.01
CA ARG A 21 13.65 -1.96 -45.05
C ARG A 21 13.57 -0.91 -43.96
N LEU A 22 13.30 0.34 -44.34
CA LEU A 22 13.11 1.45 -43.39
C LEU A 22 11.95 1.18 -42.44
N ASP A 23 10.81 0.68 -42.93
CA ASP A 23 9.69 0.31 -42.07
C ASP A 23 10.05 -0.83 -41.11
N ALA A 24 10.76 -1.85 -41.60
CA ALA A 24 11.21 -2.96 -40.76
C ALA A 24 12.19 -2.47 -39.68
N GLU A 25 13.10 -1.57 -40.03
CA GLU A 25 14.02 -0.94 -39.08
C GLU A 25 13.28 -0.08 -38.06
N ASN A 26 12.36 0.77 -38.50
CA ASN A 26 11.53 1.60 -37.61
C ASN A 26 10.74 0.75 -36.63
N ARG A 27 10.12 -0.35 -37.09
CA ARG A 27 9.40 -1.29 -36.19
C ARG A 27 10.33 -1.89 -35.15
N ARG A 28 11.50 -2.41 -35.56
CA ARG A 28 12.50 -2.95 -34.63
C ARG A 28 12.96 -1.90 -33.61
N ASN A 29 13.20 -0.67 -34.04
CA ASN A 29 13.62 0.42 -33.16
C ASN A 29 12.51 0.81 -32.16
N MET A 30 11.26 0.88 -32.61
CA MET A 30 10.11 1.14 -31.73
C MET A 30 9.90 0.01 -30.71
N GLU A 31 9.98 -1.25 -31.14
CA GLU A 31 9.89 -2.42 -30.25
C GLU A 31 11.00 -2.39 -29.19
N GLN A 32 12.24 -2.11 -29.59
CA GLN A 32 13.36 -1.99 -28.67
C GLN A 32 13.17 -0.81 -27.69
N TYR A 33 12.68 0.33 -28.16
CA TYR A 33 12.40 1.49 -27.32
C TYR A 33 11.31 1.18 -26.28
N MET A 34 10.20 0.55 -26.69
CA MET A 34 9.14 0.13 -25.77
C MET A 34 9.65 -0.86 -24.72
N LYS A 35 10.47 -1.84 -25.14
CA LYS A 35 11.11 -2.77 -24.21
C LYS A 35 11.99 -2.03 -23.20
N ASN A 36 12.78 -1.06 -23.65
CA ASN A 36 13.64 -0.26 -22.77
C ASN A 36 12.81 0.54 -21.74
N ILE A 37 11.67 1.12 -22.14
CA ILE A 37 10.77 1.81 -21.20
C ILE A 37 10.33 0.87 -20.08
N HIS A 38 9.86 -0.34 -20.40
CA HIS A 38 9.42 -1.30 -19.40
C HIS A 38 10.56 -1.76 -18.49
N VAL A 39 11.77 -1.96 -19.04
CA VAL A 39 12.95 -2.29 -18.24
C VAL A 39 13.32 -1.14 -17.30
N MET A 40 13.27 0.12 -17.76
CA MET A 40 13.54 1.28 -16.92
C MET A 40 12.50 1.46 -15.81
N GLU A 41 11.23 1.19 -16.11
CA GLU A 41 10.14 1.18 -15.11
C GLU A 41 10.40 0.11 -14.03
N GLU A 42 10.74 -1.11 -14.44
CA GLU A 42 11.05 -2.21 -13.53
C GLU A 42 12.28 -1.89 -12.65
N LEU A 43 13.36 -1.40 -13.26
CA LEU A 43 14.56 -0.97 -12.53
C LEU A 43 14.24 0.11 -11.49
N THR A 44 13.42 1.09 -11.85
CA THR A 44 13.02 2.18 -10.95
C THR A 44 12.21 1.65 -9.77
N ARG A 45 11.28 0.72 -10.01
CA ARG A 45 10.49 0.06 -8.96
C ARG A 45 11.38 -0.75 -8.03
N LEU A 46 12.26 -1.61 -8.57
CA LEU A 46 13.17 -2.45 -7.79
C LEU A 46 14.12 -1.62 -6.93
N GLN A 47 14.74 -0.59 -7.51
CA GLN A 47 15.63 0.30 -6.76
C GLN A 47 14.89 1.04 -5.64
N THR A 48 13.65 1.49 -5.89
CA THR A 48 12.84 2.15 -4.86
C THR A 48 12.49 1.20 -3.73
N ASN A 49 12.03 -0.01 -4.06
CA ASN A 49 11.70 -1.03 -3.06
C ASN A 49 12.92 -1.45 -2.24
N LEU A 50 14.09 -1.61 -2.88
CA LEU A 50 15.34 -1.92 -2.18
C LEU A 50 15.73 -0.83 -1.19
N ARG A 51 15.71 0.44 -1.62
CA ARG A 51 16.00 1.59 -0.73
C ARG A 51 15.04 1.66 0.45
N LEU A 52 13.75 1.41 0.21
CA LEU A 52 12.75 1.39 1.27
C LEU A 52 13.06 0.26 2.26
N LEU A 53 13.30 -0.96 1.76
CA LEU A 53 13.63 -2.13 2.57
C LEU A 53 14.86 -1.87 3.45
N GLU A 54 15.95 -1.36 2.89
CA GLU A 54 17.17 -1.02 3.63
C GLU A 54 16.89 0.01 4.74
N ARG A 55 16.12 1.07 4.41
CA ARG A 55 15.73 2.10 5.38
C ARG A 55 14.88 1.54 6.52
N HIS A 56 13.88 0.70 6.21
CA HIS A 56 13.02 0.06 7.22
C HIS A 56 13.82 -0.92 8.08
N GLN A 57 14.73 -1.69 7.48
CA GLN A 57 15.62 -2.60 8.19
C GLN A 57 16.53 -1.85 9.16
N ALA A 58 17.16 -0.75 8.72
CA ALA A 58 18.01 0.07 9.57
C ALA A 58 17.24 0.61 10.80
N ARG A 59 16.03 1.15 10.59
CA ARG A 59 15.16 1.62 11.69
C ARG A 59 14.78 0.50 12.66
N ASN A 60 14.47 -0.68 12.15
CA ASN A 60 14.12 -1.85 12.98
C ASN A 60 15.30 -2.33 13.83
N VAL A 61 16.52 -2.29 13.27
CA VAL A 61 17.75 -2.63 14.02
C VAL A 61 18.05 -1.57 15.09
N GLU A 62 17.96 -0.29 14.74
CA GLU A 62 18.16 0.83 15.67
C GLU A 62 17.17 0.81 16.84
N ALA A 63 15.91 0.45 16.58
CA ALA A 63 14.89 0.34 17.63
C ALA A 63 15.23 -0.70 18.72
N GLY A 64 16.10 -1.68 18.41
CA GLY A 64 16.58 -2.67 19.38
C GLY A 64 15.54 -3.63 19.94
N LYS A 65 14.30 -3.58 19.43
CA LYS A 65 13.17 -4.44 19.84
C LYS A 65 12.28 -4.80 18.66
N ARG A 66 11.51 -5.88 18.83
CA ARG A 66 10.59 -6.41 17.80
C ARG A 66 9.14 -5.97 17.99
N THR A 67 8.84 -5.27 19.08
CA THR A 67 7.51 -4.80 19.44
C THR A 67 7.44 -3.27 19.39
N LEU A 68 6.23 -2.77 19.18
CA LEU A 68 5.91 -1.34 19.31
C LEU A 68 5.18 -1.14 20.63
N ASP A 69 5.66 -0.19 21.42
CA ASP A 69 4.94 0.21 22.63
C ASP A 69 3.97 1.32 22.24
N VAL A 70 2.69 1.13 22.59
CA VAL A 70 1.61 2.05 22.27
C VAL A 70 0.76 2.29 23.50
N GLU A 71 0.26 3.52 23.64
CA GLU A 71 -0.65 3.87 24.71
C GLU A 71 -2.10 3.79 24.22
N VAL A 72 -2.90 2.97 24.90
CA VAL A 72 -4.34 2.82 24.66
C VAL A 72 -5.06 3.22 25.94
N THR A 73 -5.98 4.17 25.81
CA THR A 73 -6.76 4.73 26.91
C THR A 73 -8.24 4.51 26.64
N ALA A 74 -9.00 4.23 27.70
CA ALA A 74 -10.44 4.35 27.67
C ALA A 74 -10.86 5.42 28.68
N LEU A 75 -11.72 6.35 28.25
CA LEU A 75 -12.21 7.47 29.04
C LEU A 75 -13.74 7.46 29.05
N ARG A 76 -14.34 7.73 30.20
CA ARG A 76 -15.79 7.89 30.35
C ARG A 76 -16.11 9.29 30.87
N ILE A 77 -17.13 9.92 30.27
CA ILE A 77 -17.73 11.18 30.72
C ILE A 77 -19.25 11.02 30.66
N GLY A 78 -19.88 10.73 31.79
CA GLY A 78 -21.29 10.30 31.81
C GLY A 78 -21.48 9.03 30.98
N ASP A 79 -22.42 9.07 30.03
CA ASP A 79 -22.67 7.94 29.13
C ASP A 79 -21.70 7.88 27.94
N PHE A 80 -20.98 8.97 27.65
CA PHE A 80 -19.99 9.02 26.58
C PHE A 80 -18.74 8.24 26.97
N VAL A 81 -18.32 7.31 26.10
CA VAL A 81 -17.11 6.51 26.26
C VAL A 81 -16.23 6.67 25.02
N LEU A 82 -14.93 6.91 25.24
CA LEU A 82 -13.94 7.04 24.18
C LEU A 82 -12.79 6.06 24.39
N VAL A 83 -12.42 5.33 23.33
CA VAL A 83 -11.22 4.50 23.26
C VAL A 83 -10.23 5.16 22.31
N THR A 84 -8.97 5.24 22.71
CA THR A 84 -7.89 5.88 21.97
C THR A 84 -6.98 4.85 21.31
N PHE A 85 -6.41 5.18 20.14
CA PHE A 85 -5.40 4.36 19.47
C PHE A 85 -4.42 5.22 18.65
N PRO A 86 -3.10 4.98 18.72
CA PRO A 86 -2.09 5.82 18.07
C PRO A 86 -1.89 5.46 16.58
N GLY A 87 -2.95 5.20 15.82
CA GLY A 87 -2.83 4.82 14.40
C GLY A 87 -4.10 5.08 13.61
N GLU A 88 -4.02 4.82 12.31
CA GLU A 88 -5.16 4.95 11.39
C GLU A 88 -5.93 3.63 11.33
N LEU A 89 -6.96 3.54 12.16
CA LEU A 89 -7.84 2.37 12.18
C LEU A 89 -8.78 2.37 10.98
N THR A 90 -8.98 1.19 10.39
CA THR A 90 -10.03 1.00 9.39
C THR A 90 -11.40 0.85 10.06
N VAL A 91 -12.46 1.20 9.31
CA VAL A 91 -13.84 1.27 9.84
C VAL A 91 -14.28 -0.01 10.54
N ARG A 92 -13.90 -1.18 10.02
CA ARG A 92 -14.28 -2.48 10.57
C ARG A 92 -13.88 -2.63 12.03
N ILE A 93 -12.68 -2.19 12.40
CA ILE A 93 -12.17 -2.31 13.78
C ILE A 93 -13.00 -1.45 14.74
N GLY A 94 -13.32 -0.22 14.34
CA GLY A 94 -14.19 0.66 15.10
C GLY A 94 -15.61 0.09 15.28
N LEU A 95 -16.15 -0.57 14.25
CA LEU A 95 -17.45 -1.25 14.34
C LEU A 95 -17.41 -2.46 15.27
N ASN A 96 -16.34 -3.25 15.25
CA ASN A 96 -16.15 -4.39 16.14
C ASN A 96 -16.13 -3.94 17.61
N ILE A 97 -15.36 -2.89 17.93
CA ILE A 97 -15.29 -2.32 19.28
C ILE A 97 -16.66 -1.83 19.75
N LYS A 98 -17.40 -1.12 18.90
CA LYS A 98 -18.75 -0.63 19.21
C LYS A 98 -19.72 -1.77 19.49
N ALA A 99 -19.68 -2.82 18.67
CA ALA A 99 -20.54 -3.99 18.83
C ALA A 99 -20.23 -4.79 20.10
N ALA A 100 -18.96 -4.86 20.50
CA ALA A 100 -18.53 -5.57 21.70
C ALA A 100 -18.64 -4.74 22.99
N SER A 101 -18.83 -3.42 22.89
CA SER A 101 -18.85 -2.54 24.05
C SER A 101 -20.13 -2.72 24.88
N PRO A 102 -20.04 -2.78 26.22
CA PRO A 102 -21.20 -2.73 27.10
C PRO A 102 -21.83 -1.32 27.19
N HIS A 103 -21.21 -0.30 26.58
CA HIS A 103 -21.61 1.10 26.67
C HIS A 103 -22.15 1.59 25.33
N GLU A 104 -23.40 2.03 25.29
CA GLU A 104 -24.10 2.42 24.05
C GLU A 104 -23.36 3.51 23.26
N HIS A 105 -22.83 4.52 23.96
CA HIS A 105 -22.16 5.67 23.34
C HIS A 105 -20.63 5.51 23.34
N THR A 106 -20.16 4.39 22.78
CA THR A 106 -18.72 4.11 22.60
C THR A 106 -18.20 4.66 21.28
N PHE A 107 -17.13 5.46 21.37
CA PHE A 107 -16.42 6.06 20.24
C PHE A 107 -14.97 5.58 20.22
N VAL A 108 -14.39 5.57 19.03
CA VAL A 108 -12.99 5.22 18.82
C VAL A 108 -12.30 6.43 18.18
N ALA A 109 -11.24 6.91 18.81
CA ALA A 109 -10.38 7.96 18.29
C ALA A 109 -9.03 7.36 17.88
N GLY A 110 -8.73 7.43 16.59
CA GLY A 110 -7.37 7.26 16.09
C GLY A 110 -6.52 8.52 16.34
N TYR A 111 -5.24 8.47 15.96
CA TYR A 111 -4.31 9.61 16.04
C TYR A 111 -4.10 10.18 17.46
N THR A 112 -4.23 9.35 18.48
CA THR A 112 -4.14 9.73 19.88
C THR A 112 -2.96 9.06 20.56
N ASN A 113 -2.22 9.78 21.40
CA ASN A 113 -1.10 9.27 22.21
C ASN A 113 0.05 8.65 21.39
N GLY A 114 0.19 9.05 20.13
CA GLY A 114 1.25 8.59 19.23
C GLY A 114 0.74 8.44 17.79
N TYR A 115 1.64 8.01 16.92
CA TYR A 115 1.32 7.70 15.52
C TYR A 115 2.18 6.55 15.00
N ILE A 116 1.53 5.46 14.59
CA ILE A 116 2.15 4.22 14.09
C ILE A 116 1.61 3.83 12.70
N PHE A 117 1.24 4.81 11.89
CA PHE A 117 0.73 4.64 10.52
C PHE A 117 -0.59 3.87 10.48
N TYR A 118 -0.85 3.18 9.35
CA TYR A 118 -2.08 2.43 9.14
C TYR A 118 -2.14 1.18 10.00
N SER A 119 -3.36 0.87 10.42
CA SER A 119 -3.68 -0.26 11.27
C SER A 119 -4.86 -1.01 10.65
N PRO A 120 -4.61 -1.75 9.54
CA PRO A 120 -5.59 -2.52 8.80
C PRO A 120 -6.02 -3.79 9.54
N THR A 121 -7.18 -4.35 9.20
CA THR A 121 -7.60 -5.64 9.78
C THR A 121 -6.63 -6.77 9.44
N THR A 122 -6.70 -7.88 10.19
CA THR A 122 -5.92 -9.10 9.88
C THR A 122 -6.15 -9.58 8.45
N GLU A 123 -7.39 -9.46 7.94
CA GLU A 123 -7.73 -9.82 6.56
C GLU A 123 -7.11 -8.85 5.54
N GLN A 124 -7.19 -7.54 5.81
CA GLN A 124 -6.61 -6.51 4.94
C GLN A 124 -5.09 -6.65 4.82
N LEU A 125 -4.40 -7.11 5.86
CA LEU A 125 -2.96 -7.41 5.80
C LEU A 125 -2.58 -8.52 4.80
N LEU A 126 -3.56 -9.25 4.24
CA LEU A 126 -3.32 -10.19 3.14
C LEU A 126 -3.30 -9.51 1.76
N ASN A 127 -3.63 -8.22 1.68
CA ASN A 127 -3.78 -7.44 0.45
C ASN A 127 -2.59 -6.49 0.17
N VAL A 128 -1.41 -6.82 0.69
CA VAL A 128 -0.19 -6.00 0.55
C VAL A 128 0.14 -5.74 -0.92
N GLY A 129 0.43 -4.49 -1.25
CA GLY A 129 0.78 -4.02 -2.60
C GLY A 129 -0.43 -3.57 -3.44
N ARG A 130 -1.65 -3.60 -2.90
CA ARG A 130 -2.87 -3.15 -3.61
C ARG A 130 -3.41 -1.82 -3.11
N ALA A 131 -3.65 -1.71 -1.80
CA ALA A 131 -4.06 -0.47 -1.14
C ALA A 131 -2.95 0.02 -0.22
N GLN A 132 -2.81 1.33 -0.09
CA GLN A 132 -1.76 1.92 0.74
C GLN A 132 -1.98 1.55 2.21
N GLU A 133 -3.22 1.62 2.68
CA GLU A 133 -3.64 1.37 4.05
C GLU A 133 -3.41 -0.10 4.48
N ASP A 134 -3.44 -1.00 3.51
CA ASP A 134 -3.20 -2.43 3.70
C ASP A 134 -1.68 -2.76 3.68
N SER A 135 -0.85 -1.85 3.17
CA SER A 135 0.58 -2.08 2.91
C SER A 135 1.51 -1.29 3.84
N ASP A 136 1.16 -0.06 4.21
CA ASP A 136 1.97 0.85 5.02
C ASP A 136 1.64 0.67 6.51
N CYS A 137 1.90 -0.54 6.99
CA CYS A 137 1.59 -0.99 8.35
C CYS A 137 2.83 -1.55 9.03
N LEU A 138 3.06 -1.14 10.29
CA LEU A 138 4.17 -1.65 11.11
C LEU A 138 3.76 -2.87 11.97
N LEU A 139 2.47 -3.17 12.04
CA LEU A 139 1.89 -4.14 12.96
C LEU A 139 1.90 -5.57 12.39
N ALA A 140 2.08 -6.55 13.26
CA ALA A 140 2.04 -7.95 12.88
C ALA A 140 0.61 -8.42 12.55
N PRO A 141 0.40 -9.47 11.74
CA PRO A 141 -0.94 -9.94 11.33
C PRO A 141 -1.96 -10.17 12.46
N HIS A 142 -1.51 -10.49 13.67
CA HIS A 142 -2.34 -10.76 14.85
C HIS A 142 -2.54 -9.55 15.78
N TRP A 143 -2.19 -8.33 15.34
CA TRP A 143 -2.32 -7.13 16.16
C TRP A 143 -3.79 -6.77 16.46
N GLN A 144 -4.69 -6.98 15.49
CA GLN A 144 -6.10 -6.61 15.61
C GLN A 144 -6.78 -7.29 16.80
N PRO A 145 -6.78 -8.63 16.94
CA PRO A 145 -7.41 -9.28 18.09
C PRO A 145 -6.77 -8.85 19.42
N LEU A 146 -5.45 -8.66 19.46
CA LEU A 146 -4.76 -8.17 20.66
C LEU A 146 -5.26 -6.78 21.09
N PHE A 147 -5.47 -5.87 20.13
CA PHE A 147 -6.02 -4.55 20.40
C PHE A 147 -7.49 -4.63 20.83
N GLU A 148 -8.34 -5.36 20.10
CA GLU A 148 -9.76 -5.47 20.40
C GLU A 148 -10.02 -6.12 21.78
N GLU A 149 -9.25 -7.15 22.15
CA GLU A 149 -9.29 -7.77 23.48
C GLU A 149 -8.89 -6.77 24.57
N LYS A 150 -7.79 -6.04 24.35
CA LYS A 150 -7.32 -5.04 25.31
C LYS A 150 -8.35 -3.93 25.52
N VAL A 151 -9.01 -3.49 24.45
CA VAL A 151 -10.08 -2.49 24.50
C VAL A 151 -11.29 -3.03 25.26
N ALA A 152 -11.73 -4.27 25.00
CA ALA A 152 -12.82 -4.88 25.72
C ALA A 152 -12.55 -4.94 27.23
N ASP A 153 -11.32 -5.27 27.62
CA ASP A 153 -10.89 -5.27 29.03
C ASP A 153 -10.89 -3.88 29.67
N LEU A 154 -10.50 -2.84 28.93
CA LEU A 154 -10.56 -1.46 29.42
C LEU A 154 -12.01 -1.00 29.58
N LEU A 155 -12.87 -1.30 28.60
CA LEU A 155 -14.29 -0.93 28.63
C LEU A 155 -15.04 -1.57 29.80
N LYS A 156 -14.72 -2.81 30.17
CA LYS A 156 -15.30 -3.48 31.35
C LYS A 156 -14.94 -2.82 32.69
N ARG A 157 -13.88 -2.01 32.73
CA ARG A 157 -13.39 -1.34 33.95
C ARG A 157 -13.94 0.09 34.12
N LEU A 158 -14.64 0.63 33.11
CA LEU A 158 -15.28 1.95 33.12
C LEU A 158 -16.66 1.92 33.77
#